data_AF-A0A9W6DIV1-F1
#
_entry.id   AF-A0A9W6DIV1-F1
#
_cell.length_a   1.000
_cell.length_b   1.000
_cell.length_c   1.000
_cell.angle_alpha   90.00
_cell.angle_beta   90.00
_cell.angle_gamma   90.00
#
_symmetry.space_group_name_H-M   'P 1'
#
loop_
_entity.id
_entity.type
_entity.pdbx_description
1 polymer ?
#
loop_
_entity_poly.entity_id
_entity_poly.type
_entity_poly.pdbx_seq_one_letter_code
_entity_poly.pdbx_strand_id
1 'polypeptide(L)'
;MKKSHKSRRVLKVSGVIILILLLATWLVIKFKTYSSMEQAKEIMKQENVIKENNTIIITPEGDVNANFVFYQGGLVETEAYAVLGEKLAKKGIRVFIPYMPFNLAILNIDAFDKIYEEYNNDKDWYIGGHSLGGASASMYVDKSSKPIEGLILMGAYPSDSTDLSKQDIKVLSVRAINDKIMNLDNYNKSKELLPDSTDYVNLNGNHSNFGYYGFQKGDGESSISREEQHNLVVEEIIKLIDLD
;
A
#
# COMPACT_ATOMS: atom_id res chain seq x y z
N MET A 1 -11.06 -31.48 -48.50
CA MET A 1 -11.28 -31.30 -47.04
C MET A 1 -9.99 -31.49 -46.20
N LYS A 2 -8.97 -30.60 -46.31
CA LYS A 2 -7.71 -30.71 -45.50
C LYS A 2 -7.36 -29.46 -44.66
N LYS A 3 -8.16 -28.40 -44.71
CA LYS A 3 -7.87 -27.11 -44.03
C LYS A 3 -8.24 -27.06 -42.53
N SER A 4 -9.07 -27.97 -42.00
CA SER A 4 -9.52 -27.87 -40.59
C SER A 4 -8.56 -28.47 -39.54
N HIS A 5 -7.71 -29.43 -39.90
CA HIS A 5 -6.77 -30.04 -38.96
C HIS A 5 -5.53 -29.19 -38.69
N LYS A 6 -5.03 -28.45 -39.70
CA LYS A 6 -3.83 -27.62 -39.57
C LYS A 6 -4.10 -26.37 -38.73
N SER A 7 -5.25 -25.70 -38.90
CA SER A 7 -5.61 -24.54 -38.06
C SER A 7 -5.87 -24.93 -36.61
N ARG A 8 -6.59 -26.03 -36.34
CA ARG A 8 -6.80 -26.56 -34.98
C ARG A 8 -5.49 -26.92 -34.28
N ARG A 9 -4.47 -27.39 -35.01
CA ARG A 9 -3.14 -27.71 -34.45
C ARG A 9 -2.33 -26.45 -34.15
N VAL A 10 -2.38 -25.43 -35.02
CA VAL A 10 -1.74 -24.12 -34.79
C VAL A 10 -2.40 -23.36 -33.63
N LEU A 11 -3.73 -23.38 -33.53
CA LEU A 11 -4.48 -22.81 -32.40
C LEU A 11 -4.14 -23.51 -31.07
N LYS A 12 -4.03 -24.85 -31.07
CA LYS A 12 -3.61 -25.62 -29.88
C LYS A 12 -2.17 -25.34 -29.47
N VAL A 13 -1.23 -25.26 -30.42
CA VAL A 13 0.17 -24.93 -30.13
C VAL A 13 0.32 -23.49 -29.62
N SER A 14 -0.42 -22.54 -30.21
CA SER A 14 -0.44 -21.14 -29.74
C SER A 14 -1.02 -21.02 -28.34
N GLY A 15 -2.09 -21.77 -28.02
CA GLY A 15 -2.66 -21.83 -26.67
C GLY A 15 -1.69 -22.40 -25.64
N VAL A 16 -0.92 -23.43 -25.98
CA VAL A 16 0.12 -24.00 -25.10
C VAL A 16 1.25 -22.99 -24.85
N ILE A 17 1.69 -22.26 -25.87
CA ILE A 17 2.73 -21.22 -25.73
C ILE A 17 2.24 -20.10 -24.80
N ILE A 18 1.00 -19.63 -24.99
CA ILE A 18 0.40 -18.62 -24.11
C ILE A 18 0.34 -19.12 -22.67
N LEU A 19 -0.07 -20.37 -22.44
CA LEU A 19 -0.12 -20.97 -21.11
C LEU A 19 1.26 -21.04 -20.46
N ILE A 20 2.30 -21.39 -21.22
CA ILE A 20 3.69 -21.40 -20.73
C ILE A 20 4.16 -20.00 -20.35
N LEU A 21 3.83 -18.98 -21.16
CA LEU A 21 4.17 -17.59 -20.88
C LEU A 21 3.45 -17.06 -19.63
N LEU A 22 2.17 -17.38 -19.46
CA LEU A 22 1.40 -17.04 -18.27
C LEU A 22 1.97 -17.71 -17.02
N LEU A 23 2.31 -19.01 -17.11
CA LEU A 23 2.93 -19.74 -16.01
C LEU A 23 4.30 -19.16 -15.67
N ALA A 24 5.13 -18.86 -16.67
CA ALA A 24 6.45 -18.24 -16.46
C ALA A 24 6.33 -16.87 -15.81
N THR A 25 5.39 -16.04 -16.27
CA THR A 25 5.11 -14.70 -15.69
C THR A 25 4.65 -14.83 -14.24
N TRP A 26 3.72 -15.74 -13.96
CA TRP A 26 3.24 -16.02 -12.60
C TRP A 26 4.38 -16.51 -11.70
N LEU A 27 5.24 -17.40 -12.18
CA LEU A 27 6.41 -17.87 -11.43
C LEU A 27 7.37 -16.73 -11.12
N VAL A 28 7.65 -15.83 -12.07
CA VAL A 28 8.51 -14.65 -11.86
C VAL A 28 7.92 -13.72 -10.79
N ILE A 29 6.62 -13.44 -10.84
CA ILE A 29 5.94 -12.62 -9.84
C ILE A 29 6.07 -13.27 -8.47
N LYS A 30 5.78 -14.58 -8.37
CA LYS A 30 5.90 -15.32 -7.12
C LYS A 30 7.32 -15.30 -6.57
N PHE A 31 8.33 -15.48 -7.42
CA PHE A 31 9.74 -15.48 -7.01
C PHE A 31 10.25 -14.11 -6.58
N LYS A 32 9.68 -13.04 -7.14
CA LYS A 32 10.03 -11.66 -6.79
C LYS A 32 9.19 -11.09 -5.63
N THR A 33 8.11 -11.78 -5.24
CA THR A 33 7.27 -11.33 -4.15
C THR A 33 8.00 -11.52 -2.83
N TYR A 34 8.10 -10.45 -2.04
CA TYR A 34 8.58 -10.51 -0.67
C TYR A 34 7.47 -11.05 0.23
N SER A 35 7.76 -12.17 0.89
CA SER A 35 6.81 -12.79 1.81
C SER A 35 6.75 -12.07 3.15
N SER A 36 5.55 -12.09 3.73
CA SER A 36 5.29 -11.61 5.08
C SER A 36 6.13 -12.37 6.12
N MET A 37 6.67 -11.64 7.10
CA MET A 37 7.37 -12.20 8.25
C MET A 37 6.40 -12.80 9.26
N GLU A 38 6.90 -13.65 10.15
CA GLU A 38 6.08 -14.32 11.17
C GLU A 38 5.32 -13.34 12.07
N GLN A 39 5.90 -12.18 12.41
CA GLN A 39 5.21 -11.15 13.20
C GLN A 39 3.91 -10.70 12.53
N ALA A 40 3.94 -10.47 11.22
CA ALA A 40 2.76 -10.11 10.44
C ALA A 40 1.73 -11.25 10.42
N LYS A 41 2.19 -12.50 10.28
CA LYS A 41 1.31 -13.68 10.30
C LYS A 41 0.65 -13.92 11.65
N GLU A 42 1.33 -13.59 12.76
CA GLU A 42 0.72 -13.68 14.08
C GLU A 42 -0.41 -12.65 14.26
N ILE A 43 -0.26 -11.43 13.74
CA ILE A 43 -1.35 -10.44 13.74
C ILE A 43 -2.59 -10.98 13.01
N MET A 44 -2.41 -11.67 11.89
CA MET A 44 -3.51 -12.23 11.11
C MET A 44 -4.35 -13.29 11.86
N LYS A 45 -3.91 -13.75 13.04
CA LYS A 45 -4.63 -14.72 13.87
C LYS A 45 -5.47 -14.06 14.98
N GLN A 46 -5.34 -12.76 15.17
CA GLN A 46 -6.10 -12.03 16.20
C GLN A 46 -7.59 -11.95 15.82
N GLU A 47 -8.48 -11.93 16.82
CA GLU A 47 -9.94 -11.97 16.61
C GLU A 47 -10.47 -10.71 15.92
N ASN A 48 -9.85 -9.56 16.15
CA ASN A 48 -10.21 -8.28 15.56
C ASN A 48 -9.65 -8.07 14.13
N VAL A 49 -8.95 -9.09 13.60
CA VAL A 49 -8.39 -9.10 12.23
C VAL A 49 -9.18 -10.10 11.40
N ILE A 50 -9.98 -9.59 10.45
CA ILE A 50 -10.78 -10.43 9.56
C ILE A 50 -10.34 -10.25 8.11
N LYS A 51 -10.60 -11.27 7.30
CA LYS A 51 -10.43 -11.23 5.84
C LYS A 51 -11.79 -11.34 5.19
N GLU A 52 -12.25 -10.26 4.59
CA GLU A 52 -13.54 -10.17 3.91
C GLU A 52 -13.39 -9.40 2.60
N ASN A 53 -14.12 -9.81 1.56
CA ASN A 53 -14.16 -9.12 0.25
C ASN A 53 -12.77 -8.77 -0.31
N ASN A 54 -11.83 -9.71 -0.19
CA ASN A 54 -10.44 -9.55 -0.63
C ASN A 54 -9.74 -8.34 0.03
N THR A 55 -10.05 -8.09 1.29
CA THR A 55 -9.47 -7.03 2.13
C THR A 55 -9.18 -7.58 3.53
N ILE A 56 -8.02 -7.23 4.08
CA ILE A 56 -7.72 -7.43 5.50
C ILE A 56 -8.32 -6.25 6.26
N ILE A 57 -9.16 -6.51 7.25
CA ILE A 57 -9.84 -5.49 8.04
C ILE A 57 -9.43 -5.68 9.48
N ILE A 58 -8.83 -4.64 10.06
CA ILE A 58 -8.35 -4.62 11.44
C ILE A 58 -9.16 -3.57 12.18
N THR A 59 -10.01 -4.03 13.09
CA THR A 59 -10.93 -3.15 13.83
C THR A 59 -10.39 -2.88 15.24
N PRO A 60 -10.46 -1.64 15.75
CA PRO A 60 -10.21 -1.34 17.16
C PRO A 60 -11.11 -2.18 18.07
N GLU A 61 -10.61 -2.56 19.25
CA GLU A 61 -11.44 -3.21 20.28
C GLU A 61 -12.42 -2.21 20.93
N GLY A 62 -12.12 -0.91 20.85
CA GLY A 62 -12.96 0.19 21.35
C GLY A 62 -13.61 1.00 20.22
N ASP A 63 -13.79 2.30 20.47
CA ASP A 63 -14.40 3.20 19.50
C ASP A 63 -13.54 3.35 18.23
N VAL A 64 -14.24 3.45 17.10
CA VAL A 64 -13.62 3.80 15.82
C VAL A 64 -13.66 5.32 15.67
N ASN A 65 -12.48 5.92 15.65
CA ASN A 65 -12.31 7.37 15.53
C ASN A 65 -12.08 7.79 14.08
N ALA A 66 -11.38 6.96 13.30
CA ALA A 66 -11.11 7.19 11.89
C ALA A 66 -10.99 5.87 11.13
N ASN A 67 -11.10 5.92 9.81
CA ASN A 67 -10.82 4.82 8.91
C ASN A 67 -9.55 5.10 8.09
N PHE A 68 -8.72 4.09 7.88
CA PHE A 68 -7.52 4.18 7.07
C PHE A 68 -7.44 3.04 6.05
N VAL A 69 -7.33 3.38 4.77
CA VAL A 69 -7.13 2.39 3.70
C VAL A 69 -5.67 2.41 3.25
N PHE A 70 -4.98 1.29 3.43
CA PHE A 70 -3.55 1.17 3.18
C PHE A 70 -3.25 0.31 1.95
N TYR A 71 -2.57 0.90 0.98
CA TYR A 71 -2.13 0.23 -0.25
C TYR A 71 -0.70 -0.29 -0.07
N GLN A 72 -0.56 -1.60 -0.17
CA GLN A 72 0.72 -2.28 -0.06
C GLN A 72 1.74 -1.88 -1.14
N GLY A 73 3.02 -2.01 -0.81
CA GLY A 73 4.12 -1.90 -1.76
C GLY A 73 4.08 -2.96 -2.86
N GLY A 74 4.77 -2.65 -3.96
CA GLY A 74 4.83 -3.52 -5.14
C GLY A 74 5.60 -4.81 -4.86
N LEU A 75 4.99 -5.94 -5.21
CA LEU A 75 5.55 -7.29 -5.00
C LEU A 75 5.87 -7.58 -3.52
N VAL A 76 5.04 -7.08 -2.60
CA VAL A 76 5.08 -7.44 -1.18
C VAL A 76 3.76 -8.12 -0.83
N GLU A 77 3.77 -9.20 -0.04
CA GLU A 77 2.51 -9.81 0.45
C GLU A 77 1.71 -8.80 1.30
N THR A 78 0.38 -8.77 1.12
CA THR A 78 -0.53 -7.84 1.80
C THR A 78 -0.42 -7.90 3.32
N GLU A 79 -0.26 -9.11 3.85
CA GLU A 79 -0.13 -9.41 5.28
C GLU A 79 1.10 -8.73 5.92
N ALA A 80 2.13 -8.38 5.15
CA ALA A 80 3.31 -7.69 5.67
C ALA A 80 3.00 -6.34 6.34
N TYR A 81 1.84 -5.75 6.05
CA TYR A 81 1.39 -4.48 6.62
C TYR A 81 0.41 -4.65 7.79
N ALA A 82 0.05 -5.89 8.15
CA ALA A 82 -0.86 -6.17 9.27
C ALA A 82 -0.34 -5.60 10.60
N VAL A 83 0.98 -5.62 10.84
CA VAL A 83 1.56 -5.02 12.06
C VAL A 83 1.35 -3.51 12.14
N LEU A 84 1.43 -2.79 11.01
CA LEU A 84 1.10 -1.37 10.98
C LEU A 84 -0.38 -1.16 11.32
N GLY A 85 -1.26 -1.95 10.68
CA GLY A 85 -2.69 -1.85 10.91
C GLY A 85 -3.10 -2.17 12.35
N GLU A 86 -2.46 -3.14 13.00
CA GLU A 86 -2.72 -3.47 14.41
C GLU A 86 -2.32 -2.35 15.36
N LYS A 87 -1.16 -1.73 15.14
CA LYS A 87 -0.70 -0.58 15.94
C LYS A 87 -1.64 0.61 15.81
N LEU A 88 -2.17 0.86 14.62
CA LEU A 88 -3.16 1.92 14.37
C LEU A 88 -4.53 1.57 14.97
N ALA A 89 -4.96 0.30 14.90
CA ALA A 89 -6.20 -0.15 15.52
C ALA A 89 -6.20 -0.02 17.04
N LYS A 90 -5.05 -0.25 17.70
CA LYS A 90 -4.85 0.04 19.14
C LYS A 90 -5.01 1.53 19.48
N LYS A 91 -5.03 2.41 18.47
CA LYS A 91 -5.16 3.86 18.59
C LYS A 91 -6.51 4.36 18.09
N GLY A 92 -7.47 3.46 17.89
CA GLY A 92 -8.84 3.79 17.49
C GLY A 92 -9.03 3.97 15.98
N ILE A 93 -8.04 3.61 15.15
CA ILE A 93 -8.13 3.72 13.69
C ILE A 93 -8.48 2.35 13.11
N ARG A 94 -9.63 2.23 12.43
CA ARG A 94 -9.95 1.01 11.67
C ARG A 94 -9.12 0.99 10.39
N VAL A 95 -8.41 -0.11 10.15
CA VAL A 95 -7.50 -0.23 9.00
C VAL A 95 -8.00 -1.26 8.01
N PHE A 96 -8.00 -0.88 6.75
CA PHE A 96 -8.33 -1.73 5.60
C PHE A 96 -7.10 -1.89 4.71
N ILE A 97 -6.72 -3.13 4.41
CA ILE A 97 -5.58 -3.45 3.55
C ILE A 97 -6.09 -4.33 2.40
N PRO A 98 -6.52 -3.74 1.27
CA PRO A 98 -7.03 -4.51 0.14
C PRO A 98 -5.92 -5.36 -0.49
N TYR A 99 -6.24 -6.61 -0.82
CA TYR A 99 -5.35 -7.47 -1.60
C TYR A 99 -5.28 -6.96 -3.04
N MET A 100 -4.06 -6.71 -3.49
CA MET A 100 -3.81 -6.18 -4.83
C MET A 100 -3.52 -7.32 -5.83
N PRO A 101 -4.05 -7.27 -7.07
CA PRO A 101 -3.72 -8.25 -8.09
C PRO A 101 -2.19 -8.34 -8.28
N PHE A 102 -1.64 -9.54 -8.17
CA PHE A 102 -0.20 -9.80 -8.26
C PHE A 102 0.66 -8.98 -7.28
N ASN A 103 0.10 -8.52 -6.17
CA ASN A 103 0.77 -7.62 -5.22
C ASN A 103 1.16 -6.26 -5.84
N LEU A 104 0.37 -5.75 -6.79
CA LEU A 104 0.61 -4.50 -7.50
C LEU A 104 -0.61 -3.58 -7.37
N ALA A 105 -0.50 -2.54 -6.52
CA ALA A 105 -1.60 -1.61 -6.24
C ALA A 105 -2.12 -0.87 -7.48
N ILE A 106 -1.26 -0.63 -8.47
CA ILE A 106 -1.63 0.01 -9.75
C ILE A 106 -2.70 -0.77 -10.54
N LEU A 107 -2.90 -2.06 -10.23
CA LEU A 107 -3.91 -2.90 -10.91
C LEU A 107 -5.28 -2.89 -10.22
N ASN A 108 -5.41 -2.19 -9.09
CA ASN A 108 -6.65 -2.07 -8.32
C ASN A 108 -6.65 -0.74 -7.55
N ILE A 109 -6.40 0.35 -8.28
CA ILE A 109 -6.32 1.72 -7.73
C ILE A 109 -7.64 2.13 -7.09
N ASP A 110 -8.76 1.62 -7.60
CA ASP A 110 -10.14 1.86 -7.18
C ASP A 110 -10.58 0.98 -5.99
N ALA A 111 -9.67 0.27 -5.32
CA ALA A 111 -10.02 -0.60 -4.18
C ALA A 111 -10.80 0.14 -3.08
N PHE A 112 -10.56 1.43 -2.91
CA PHE A 112 -11.27 2.26 -1.94
C PHE A 112 -12.77 2.34 -2.22
N ASP A 113 -13.19 2.27 -3.49
CA ASP A 113 -14.60 2.43 -3.86
C ASP A 113 -15.49 1.40 -3.16
N LYS A 114 -15.10 0.13 -3.25
CA LYS A 114 -15.85 -0.98 -2.64
C LYS A 114 -15.81 -0.93 -1.12
N ILE A 115 -14.64 -0.61 -0.55
CA ILE A 115 -14.48 -0.50 0.90
C ILE A 115 -15.41 0.60 1.44
N TYR A 116 -15.40 1.77 0.79
CA TYR A 116 -16.24 2.89 1.19
C TYR A 116 -17.73 2.59 1.06
N GLU A 117 -18.15 1.89 -0.01
CA GLU A 117 -19.55 1.49 -0.20
C GLU A 117 -20.05 0.52 0.88
N GLU A 118 -19.21 -0.43 1.29
CA GLU A 118 -19.56 -1.45 2.29
C GLU A 118 -19.51 -0.92 3.73
N TYR A 119 -18.56 -0.04 4.02
CA TYR A 119 -18.27 0.45 5.37
C TYR A 119 -18.67 1.92 5.59
N ASN A 120 -19.50 2.49 4.70
CA ASN A 120 -19.89 3.88 4.74
C ASN A 120 -20.41 4.29 6.13
N ASN A 121 -19.65 5.16 6.79
CA ASN A 121 -19.94 5.68 8.12
C ASN A 121 -19.54 7.16 8.18
N ASP A 122 -19.90 7.81 9.28
CA ASP A 122 -19.66 9.24 9.53
C ASP A 122 -18.24 9.56 10.01
N LYS A 123 -17.31 8.60 9.96
CA LYS A 123 -15.91 8.81 10.35
C LYS A 123 -15.07 9.26 9.17
N ASP A 124 -14.05 10.02 9.51
CA ASP A 124 -13.06 10.51 8.56
C ASP A 124 -12.31 9.36 7.89
N TRP A 125 -12.03 9.55 6.60
CA TRP A 125 -11.35 8.56 5.77
C TRP A 125 -9.99 9.07 5.35
N TYR A 126 -8.99 8.26 5.63
CA TYR A 126 -7.62 8.47 5.21
C TYR A 126 -7.24 7.34 4.25
N ILE A 127 -6.40 7.67 3.28
CA ILE A 127 -5.85 6.69 2.35
C ILE A 127 -4.34 6.86 2.29
N GLY A 128 -3.62 5.79 2.09
CA GLY A 128 -2.17 5.87 2.01
C GLY A 128 -1.56 4.60 1.52
N GLY A 129 -0.24 4.58 1.47
CA GLY A 129 0.46 3.38 1.07
C GLY A 129 1.97 3.50 1.10
N HIS A 130 2.58 2.34 0.91
CA HIS A 130 4.03 2.21 0.84
C HIS A 130 4.50 2.12 -0.61
N SER A 131 5.54 2.87 -0.99
CA SER A 131 6.19 2.77 -2.30
C SER A 131 5.19 2.86 -3.47
N LEU A 132 5.15 1.86 -4.37
CA LEU A 132 4.14 1.77 -5.45
C LEU A 132 2.69 1.90 -4.93
N GLY A 133 2.40 1.39 -3.74
CA GLY A 133 1.10 1.52 -3.09
C GLY A 133 0.76 2.97 -2.77
N GLY A 134 1.72 3.74 -2.24
CA GLY A 134 1.54 5.16 -1.96
C GLY A 134 1.34 5.98 -3.24
N ALA A 135 2.11 5.71 -4.29
CA ALA A 135 1.90 6.34 -5.60
C ALA A 135 0.51 6.00 -6.18
N SER A 136 0.04 4.76 -5.99
CA SER A 136 -1.29 4.34 -6.45
C SER A 136 -2.40 5.00 -5.62
N ALA A 137 -2.21 5.13 -4.31
CA ALA A 137 -3.12 5.83 -3.41
C ALA A 137 -3.24 7.32 -3.81
N SER A 138 -2.13 8.00 -4.12
CA SER A 138 -2.18 9.39 -4.60
C SER A 138 -2.93 9.51 -5.93
N MET A 139 -2.76 8.55 -6.86
CA MET A 139 -3.51 8.53 -8.12
C MET A 139 -5.01 8.36 -7.91
N TYR A 140 -5.40 7.62 -6.88
CA TYR A 140 -6.80 7.47 -6.51
C TYR A 140 -7.36 8.78 -5.96
N VAL A 141 -6.66 9.40 -5.00
CA VAL A 141 -7.09 10.66 -4.35
C VAL A 141 -7.26 11.79 -5.35
N ASP A 142 -6.33 11.91 -6.30
CA ASP A 142 -6.35 12.92 -7.37
C ASP A 142 -7.64 12.90 -8.21
N LYS A 143 -8.25 11.72 -8.34
CA LYS A 143 -9.42 11.50 -9.22
C LYS A 143 -10.71 11.23 -8.46
N SER A 144 -10.64 11.00 -7.15
CA SER A 144 -11.79 10.59 -6.37
C SER A 144 -12.70 11.78 -6.07
N SER A 145 -14.01 11.53 -6.07
CA SER A 145 -15.01 12.44 -5.54
C SER A 145 -15.52 12.01 -4.16
N LYS A 146 -14.98 10.92 -3.61
CA LYS A 146 -15.33 10.45 -2.27
C LYS A 146 -14.66 11.35 -1.20
N PRO A 147 -15.28 11.52 -0.01
CA PRO A 147 -14.67 12.28 1.06
C PRO A 147 -13.40 11.56 1.54
N ILE A 148 -12.27 12.27 1.49
CA ILE A 148 -10.96 11.82 1.94
C ILE A 148 -10.33 13.00 2.68
N GLU A 149 -10.11 12.83 3.98
CA GLU A 149 -9.54 13.89 4.83
C GLU A 149 -8.02 13.96 4.73
N GLY A 150 -7.36 12.86 4.34
CA GLY A 150 -5.92 12.89 4.14
C GLY A 150 -5.27 11.73 3.41
N LEU A 151 -4.06 12.01 2.94
CA LEU A 151 -3.17 11.11 2.21
C LEU A 151 -1.88 10.85 3.01
N ILE A 152 -1.53 9.57 3.23
CA ILE A 152 -0.28 9.16 3.88
C ILE A 152 0.64 8.45 2.88
N LEU A 153 1.82 9.02 2.63
CA LEU A 153 2.83 8.50 1.71
C LEU A 153 4.04 7.99 2.51
N MET A 154 4.31 6.68 2.44
CA MET A 154 5.46 6.05 3.11
C MET A 154 6.48 5.58 2.08
N GLY A 155 7.67 6.21 2.04
CA GLY A 155 8.68 5.89 1.02
C GLY A 155 8.14 6.01 -0.40
N ALA A 156 7.21 6.95 -0.61
CA ALA A 156 6.43 7.11 -1.81
C ALA A 156 6.26 8.59 -2.17
N TYR A 157 5.89 8.84 -3.43
CA TYR A 157 5.56 10.15 -3.94
C TYR A 157 4.56 10.04 -5.11
N PRO A 158 3.76 11.08 -5.39
CA PRO A 158 2.88 11.11 -6.56
C PRO A 158 3.65 11.05 -7.87
N SER A 159 3.07 10.42 -8.89
CA SER A 159 3.60 10.53 -10.26
C SER A 159 3.39 11.93 -10.83
N ASP A 160 4.19 12.33 -11.83
CA ASP A 160 4.09 13.64 -12.50
C ASP A 160 2.68 13.99 -13.04
N SER A 161 1.83 12.98 -13.28
CA SER A 161 0.45 13.17 -13.75
C SER A 161 -0.60 13.27 -12.63
N THR A 162 -0.18 13.33 -11.37
CA THR A 162 -1.03 13.31 -10.17
C THR A 162 -0.76 14.58 -9.38
N ASP A 163 -1.61 15.59 -9.56
CA ASP A 163 -1.42 16.93 -8.99
C ASP A 163 -2.46 17.21 -7.89
N LEU A 164 -2.03 17.03 -6.65
CA LEU A 164 -2.80 17.25 -5.44
C LEU A 164 -2.58 18.66 -4.86
N SER A 165 -1.76 19.52 -5.49
CA SER A 165 -1.30 20.80 -4.92
C SER A 165 -2.43 21.77 -4.55
N LYS A 166 -3.59 21.63 -5.19
CA LYS A 166 -4.78 22.47 -4.97
C LYS A 166 -5.90 21.77 -4.21
N GLN A 167 -5.67 20.52 -3.77
CA GLN A 167 -6.66 19.80 -2.98
C GLN A 167 -6.59 20.24 -1.52
N ASP A 168 -7.76 20.34 -0.90
CA ASP A 168 -7.90 20.64 0.53
C ASP A 168 -7.92 19.33 1.33
N ILE A 169 -6.75 18.69 1.42
CA ILE A 169 -6.54 17.45 2.17
C ILE A 169 -5.28 17.56 3.02
N LYS A 170 -5.27 16.87 4.17
CA LYS A 170 -4.05 16.70 4.94
C LYS A 170 -3.11 15.73 4.24
N VAL A 171 -1.81 16.02 4.16
CA VAL A 171 -0.84 15.10 3.56
C VAL A 171 0.33 14.87 4.50
N LEU A 172 0.65 13.61 4.77
CA LEU A 172 1.85 13.19 5.49
C LEU A 172 2.79 12.45 4.53
N SER A 173 3.99 12.97 4.33
CA SER A 173 5.07 12.35 3.56
C SER A 173 6.17 11.85 4.49
N VAL A 174 6.18 10.54 4.74
CA VAL A 174 7.19 9.88 5.57
C VAL A 174 8.30 9.29 4.69
N ARG A 175 9.51 9.81 4.86
CA ARG A 175 10.71 9.33 4.20
C ARG A 175 11.66 8.67 5.21
N ALA A 176 12.19 7.52 4.86
CA ALA A 176 13.35 6.94 5.54
C ALA A 176 14.65 7.47 4.91
N ILE A 177 15.59 7.99 5.69
CA ILE A 177 16.80 8.64 5.14
C ILE A 177 17.78 7.64 4.50
N ASN A 178 17.76 6.37 4.93
CA ASN A 178 18.57 5.31 4.34
C ASN A 178 17.79 4.53 3.27
N ASP A 179 16.63 5.02 2.83
CA ASP A 179 15.92 4.50 1.67
C ASP A 179 16.75 4.68 0.40
N LYS A 180 17.15 3.57 -0.22
CA LYS A 180 17.86 3.55 -1.52
C LYS A 180 17.02 3.00 -2.66
N ILE A 181 15.76 2.66 -2.39
CA ILE A 181 14.81 2.18 -3.40
C ILE A 181 14.07 3.35 -4.04
N MET A 182 13.65 4.31 -3.23
CA MET A 182 12.96 5.51 -3.69
C MET A 182 13.91 6.45 -4.45
N ASN A 183 13.48 6.95 -5.61
CA ASN A 183 14.25 7.93 -6.36
C ASN A 183 14.12 9.31 -5.68
N LEU A 184 15.23 9.80 -5.11
CA LEU A 184 15.24 11.05 -4.34
C LEU A 184 15.00 12.30 -5.20
N ASP A 185 15.48 12.31 -6.44
CA ASP A 185 15.27 13.45 -7.35
C ASP A 185 13.79 13.61 -7.71
N ASN A 186 13.13 12.49 -8.02
CA ASN A 186 11.70 12.48 -8.31
C ASN A 186 10.87 12.83 -7.06
N TYR A 187 11.24 12.29 -5.90
CA TYR A 187 10.62 12.66 -4.62
C TYR A 187 10.72 14.17 -4.32
N ASN A 188 11.88 14.78 -4.59
CA ASN A 188 12.05 16.21 -4.36
C ASN A 188 11.24 17.06 -5.35
N LYS A 189 11.16 16.64 -6.62
CA LYS A 189 10.34 17.31 -7.63
C LYS A 189 8.86 17.20 -7.32
N SER A 190 8.37 16.02 -6.94
CA SER A 190 6.95 15.77 -6.67
C SER A 190 6.39 16.57 -5.50
N LYS A 191 7.23 17.25 -4.70
CA LYS A 191 6.75 18.15 -3.64
C LYS A 191 5.87 19.28 -4.20
N GLU A 192 6.11 19.70 -5.44
CA GLU A 192 5.27 20.70 -6.13
C GLU A 192 3.88 20.17 -6.50
N LEU A 193 3.68 18.85 -6.45
CA LEU A 193 2.42 18.17 -6.74
C LEU A 193 1.57 17.92 -5.49
N LEU A 194 2.04 18.37 -4.32
CA LEU A 194 1.38 18.18 -3.03
C LEU A 194 0.99 19.55 -2.45
N PRO A 195 -0.04 19.62 -1.57
CA PRO A 195 -0.39 20.86 -0.90
C PRO A 195 0.80 21.47 -0.14
N ASP A 196 0.87 22.80 -0.10
CA ASP A 196 1.91 23.52 0.66
C ASP A 196 1.90 23.19 2.16
N SER A 197 0.75 22.74 2.68
CA SER A 197 0.54 22.26 4.05
C SER A 197 1.04 20.84 4.32
N THR A 198 1.68 20.18 3.35
CA THR A 198 2.18 18.80 3.51
C THR A 198 3.20 18.69 4.64
N ASP A 199 2.97 17.76 5.57
CA ASP A 199 3.91 17.40 6.62
C ASP A 199 4.97 16.44 6.09
N TYR A 200 6.23 16.89 6.07
CA TYR A 200 7.36 16.09 5.63
C TYR A 200 8.18 15.57 6.82
N VAL A 201 8.18 14.26 7.02
CA VAL A 201 8.91 13.59 8.11
C VAL A 201 10.06 12.76 7.56
N ASN A 202 11.24 12.90 8.18
CA ASN A 202 12.39 12.04 7.90
C ASN A 202 12.68 11.13 9.10
N LEU A 203 12.76 9.82 8.85
CA LEU A 203 13.10 8.79 9.85
C LEU A 203 14.51 8.25 9.59
N ASN A 204 15.22 7.84 10.64
CA ASN A 204 16.55 7.18 10.55
C ASN A 204 16.49 5.72 10.01
N GLY A 205 15.40 5.40 9.32
CA GLY A 205 15.03 4.08 8.81
C GLY A 205 15.49 3.79 7.39
N ASN A 206 14.95 2.72 6.80
CA ASN A 206 15.08 2.37 5.37
C ASN A 206 13.73 2.06 4.70
N HIS A 207 13.72 1.75 3.40
CA HIS A 207 12.49 1.44 2.64
C HIS A 207 11.82 0.17 3.16
N SER A 208 12.62 -0.88 3.35
CA SER A 208 12.16 -2.22 3.67
C SER A 208 11.48 -2.33 5.04
N ASN A 209 11.81 -1.41 5.95
CA ASN A 209 11.26 -1.37 7.29
C ASN A 209 9.90 -0.67 7.37
N PHE A 210 9.31 -0.21 6.26
CA PHE A 210 7.90 0.21 6.24
C PHE A 210 6.90 -0.96 6.25
N GLY A 211 7.38 -2.20 6.09
CA GLY A 211 6.58 -3.41 6.23
C GLY A 211 7.37 -4.56 6.84
N TYR A 212 6.65 -5.58 7.30
CA TYR A 212 7.22 -6.81 7.85
C TYR A 212 7.38 -7.87 6.76
N TYR A 213 8.30 -7.62 5.81
CA TYR A 213 8.59 -8.55 4.69
C TYR A 213 10.09 -8.86 4.51
N GLY A 214 10.92 -8.49 5.49
CA GLY A 214 12.37 -8.66 5.44
C GLY A 214 13.07 -7.51 4.72
N PHE A 215 14.29 -7.76 4.24
CA PHE A 215 15.13 -6.75 3.57
C PHE A 215 14.96 -6.81 2.05
N GLN A 216 14.73 -5.66 1.42
CA GLN A 216 14.62 -5.51 -0.01
C GLN A 216 15.99 -5.38 -0.66
N LYS A 217 16.23 -6.16 -1.72
CA LYS A 217 17.49 -6.08 -2.47
C LYS A 217 17.69 -4.67 -3.04
N GLY A 218 18.82 -4.06 -2.70
CA GLY A 218 19.21 -2.72 -3.19
C GLY A 218 18.86 -1.57 -2.26
N ASP A 219 18.17 -1.84 -1.14
CA ASP A 219 17.87 -0.84 -0.13
C ASP A 219 19.12 -0.49 0.73
N GLY A 220 19.04 0.58 1.52
CA GLY A 220 20.06 0.91 2.51
C GLY A 220 19.83 0.21 3.84
N GLU A 221 20.87 0.12 4.66
CA GLU A 221 20.74 -0.42 6.02
C GLU A 221 20.05 0.60 6.93
N SER A 222 19.04 0.15 7.67
CA SER A 222 18.33 0.98 8.64
C SER A 222 19.21 1.26 9.86
N SER A 223 19.17 2.48 10.39
CA SER A 223 19.88 2.83 11.64
C SER A 223 19.04 2.54 12.88
N ILE A 224 17.74 2.33 12.69
CA ILE A 224 16.76 1.98 13.73
C ILE A 224 16.14 0.60 13.44
N SER A 225 15.53 0.00 14.45
CA SER A 225 14.82 -1.26 14.24
C SER A 225 13.56 -1.06 13.39
N ARG A 226 13.06 -2.12 12.76
CA ARG A 226 11.77 -2.09 12.04
C ARG A 226 10.62 -1.70 12.97
N GLU A 227 10.61 -2.26 14.18
CA GLU A 227 9.59 -1.95 15.17
C GLU A 227 9.61 -0.47 15.57
N GLU A 228 10.79 0.09 15.79
CA GLU A 228 10.98 1.51 16.08
C GLU A 228 10.51 2.39 14.91
N GLN A 229 10.88 2.04 13.67
CA GLN A 229 10.38 2.77 12.48
C GLN A 229 8.85 2.73 12.39
N HIS A 230 8.22 1.57 12.63
CA HIS A 230 6.76 1.47 12.65
C HIS A 230 6.13 2.30 13.78
N ASN A 231 6.73 2.33 14.98
CA ASN A 231 6.23 3.16 16.07
C ASN A 231 6.27 4.64 15.70
N LEU A 232 7.38 5.11 15.12
CA LEU A 232 7.49 6.50 14.64
C LEU A 232 6.48 6.82 13.54
N VAL A 233 6.29 5.92 12.56
CA VAL A 233 5.25 6.09 11.52
C VAL A 233 3.86 6.21 12.15
N VAL A 234 3.55 5.35 13.12
CA VAL A 234 2.26 5.37 13.83
C VAL A 234 2.06 6.68 14.58
N GLU A 235 3.07 7.17 15.27
CA GLU A 235 3.03 8.48 15.96
C GLU A 235 2.72 9.63 14.99
N GLU A 236 3.36 9.66 13.81
CA GLU A 236 3.08 10.70 12.82
C GLU A 236 1.69 10.59 12.19
N ILE A 237 1.20 9.37 11.94
CA ILE A 237 -0.17 9.16 11.44
C ILE A 237 -1.19 9.64 12.48
N ILE A 238 -0.98 9.33 13.76
CA ILE A 238 -1.87 9.75 14.86
C ILE A 238 -1.91 11.28 14.98
N LYS A 239 -0.75 11.95 14.85
CA LYS A 239 -0.69 13.42 14.82
C LYS A 239 -1.47 14.00 13.65
N LEU A 240 -1.36 13.42 12.45
CA LEU A 240 -2.11 13.88 11.28
C LEU A 240 -3.64 13.78 11.49
N ILE A 241 -4.09 12.70 12.13
CA ILE A 241 -5.50 12.38 12.38
C ILE A 241 -6.04 13.12 13.63
N ASP A 242 -5.21 13.90 14.33
CA ASP A 242 -5.56 14.63 15.56
C ASP A 242 -6.12 13.72 16.67
N LEU A 243 -5.51 12.55 16.88
CA LEU A 243 -5.84 11.65 17.99
C LEU A 243 -4.81 11.81 19.13
N ASP A 244 -5.25 12.22 20.32
CA ASP A 244 -4.41 12.34 21.52
C ASP A 244 -4.14 10.99 22.23
#